data_AF-A0A109LLR2-F1
#
_entry.id   AF-A0A109LLR2-F1
#
_cell.length_a   1.000
_cell.length_b   1.000
_cell.length_c   1.000
_cell.angle_alpha   90.00
_cell.angle_beta   90.00
_cell.angle_gamma   90.00
#
_symmetry.space_group_name_H-M   'P 1'
#
loop_
_entity.id
_entity.type
_entity.pdbx_description
1 polymer ?
#
loop_
_entity_poly.entity_id
_entity_poly.type
_entity_poly.pdbx_seq_one_letter_code
_entity_poly.pdbx_strand_id
1 'polypeptide(L)'
;MWKRAAGVYVRILSKPQLFIEGNNRSGSLIVSYLLMRAGLPPFVLTLENAEGYFNPSSVIRNSAKHGVKALYELPKIKKKYAAFLEEQAPDPKAFFLSDAPQPIYQGGH
;
A
#
# COMPACT_ATOMS: atom_id res chain seq x y z
N MET A 1 6.28 2.41 8.86
CA MET A 1 4.88 2.45 8.39
C MET A 1 4.63 1.57 7.15
N TRP A 2 5.56 1.53 6.18
CA TRP A 2 5.49 0.76 4.92
C TRP A 2 4.97 -0.67 5.05
N LYS A 3 5.50 -1.45 6.01
CA LYS A 3 5.05 -2.84 6.27
C LYS A 3 3.58 -2.94 6.68
N ARG A 4 3.03 -1.93 7.38
CA ARG A 4 1.61 -1.89 7.78
C ARG A 4 0.74 -1.58 6.56
N ALA A 5 1.07 -0.54 5.80
CA ALA A 5 0.36 -0.18 4.58
C ALA A 5 0.38 -1.34 3.56
N ALA A 6 1.55 -1.96 3.35
CA ALA A 6 1.68 -3.13 2.50
C ALA A 6 0.83 -4.32 2.99
N GLY A 7 0.77 -4.55 4.29
CA GLY A 7 -0.07 -5.61 4.87
C GLY A 7 -1.57 -5.38 4.63
N VAL A 8 -2.02 -4.13 4.67
CA VAL A 8 -3.40 -3.75 4.33
C VAL A 8 -3.68 -4.02 2.85
N TYR A 9 -2.80 -3.55 1.96
CA TYR A 9 -2.93 -3.80 0.51
C TYR A 9 -3.01 -5.28 0.17
N VAL A 10 -2.08 -6.07 0.71
CA VAL A 10 -2.03 -7.52 0.50
C VAL A 10 -3.35 -8.17 0.91
N ARG A 11 -3.92 -7.79 2.07
CA ARG A 11 -5.20 -8.34 2.55
C ARG A 11 -6.40 -7.92 1.71
N ILE A 12 -6.40 -6.70 1.16
CA ILE A 12 -7.45 -6.19 0.26
C ILE A 12 -7.47 -7.03 -1.03
N LEU A 13 -6.30 -7.36 -1.58
CA LEU A 13 -6.19 -8.10 -2.84
C LEU A 13 -6.26 -9.63 -2.67
N SER A 14 -5.96 -10.15 -1.49
CA SER A 14 -6.06 -11.59 -1.21
C SER A 14 -7.52 -12.04 -1.17
N LYS A 15 -7.79 -13.25 -1.65
CA LYS A 15 -9.16 -13.81 -1.68
C LYS A 15 -9.66 -14.19 -0.28
N PRO A 16 -10.97 -14.02 0.01
CA PRO A 16 -11.99 -13.35 -0.80
C PRO A 16 -11.79 -11.82 -0.86
N GLN A 17 -11.96 -11.23 -2.05
CA GLN A 17 -11.87 -9.78 -2.23
C GLN A 17 -13.19 -9.12 -1.82
N LEU A 18 -13.12 -7.86 -1.36
CA LEU A 18 -14.30 -7.13 -0.88
C LEU A 18 -15.21 -6.70 -2.03
N PHE A 19 -14.63 -6.16 -3.09
CA PHE A 19 -15.37 -5.72 -4.27
C PHE A 19 -15.28 -6.75 -5.39
N ILE A 20 -16.28 -6.75 -6.27
CA ILE A 20 -16.24 -7.54 -7.51
C ILE A 20 -15.15 -7.01 -8.45
N GLU A 21 -14.95 -5.70 -8.49
CA GLU A 21 -13.90 -5.03 -9.25
C GLU A 21 -13.28 -3.85 -8.49
N GLY A 22 -12.14 -3.34 -8.96
CA GLY A 22 -11.55 -2.11 -8.42
C GLY A 22 -10.70 -2.26 -7.15
N ASN A 23 -10.55 -3.46 -6.57
CA ASN A 23 -9.76 -3.67 -5.35
C ASN A 23 -8.32 -3.11 -5.40
N ASN A 24 -7.65 -3.13 -6.56
CA ASN A 24 -6.33 -2.50 -6.73
C ASN A 24 -6.37 -0.97 -6.54
N ARG A 25 -7.35 -0.31 -7.18
CA ARG A 25 -7.54 1.15 -7.10
C ARG A 25 -7.93 1.57 -5.68
N SER A 26 -8.87 0.87 -5.07
CA SER A 26 -9.24 1.13 -3.67
C SER A 26 -8.07 0.85 -2.73
N GLY A 27 -7.32 -0.23 -2.98
CA GLY A 27 -6.14 -0.60 -2.22
C GLY A 27 -5.04 0.46 -2.28
N SER A 28 -4.73 1.01 -3.45
CA SER A 28 -3.70 2.04 -3.59
C SER A 28 -4.10 3.33 -2.88
N LEU A 29 -5.38 3.74 -2.97
CA LEU A 29 -5.90 4.90 -2.24
C LEU A 29 -5.79 4.71 -0.72
N ILE A 30 -6.15 3.53 -0.20
CA ILE A 30 -6.03 3.23 1.23
C ILE A 30 -4.57 3.23 1.67
N VAL A 31 -3.66 2.67 0.88
CA VAL A 31 -2.21 2.71 1.15
C VAL A 31 -1.72 4.15 1.22
N SER A 32 -2.03 4.97 0.22
CA SER A 32 -1.64 6.38 0.17
C SER A 32 -2.18 7.16 1.37
N TYR A 33 -3.46 6.95 1.73
CA TYR A 33 -4.04 7.55 2.93
C TYR A 33 -3.29 7.14 4.21
N LEU A 34 -3.00 5.86 4.38
CA LEU A 34 -2.28 5.36 5.56
C LEU A 34 -0.87 5.93 5.67
N LEU A 35 -0.18 6.12 4.55
CA LEU A 35 1.15 6.73 4.50
C LEU A 35 1.08 8.22 4.85
N MET A 36 0.19 8.97 4.21
CA MET A 36 0.00 10.40 4.47
C MET A 36 -0.41 10.67 5.91
N ARG A 37 -1.32 9.87 6.48
CA ARG A 37 -1.71 9.96 7.89
C ARG A 37 -0.52 9.76 8.85
N ALA A 38 0.51 9.05 8.41
CA ALA A 38 1.74 8.83 9.17
C ALA A 38 2.86 9.82 8.85
N GLY A 39 2.59 10.90 8.09
CA GLY A 39 3.58 11.89 7.68
C GLY A 39 4.53 11.41 6.57
N LEU A 40 4.16 10.35 5.84
CA LEU A 40 4.93 9.84 4.70
C LEU A 40 4.25 10.22 3.39
N PRO A 41 5.01 10.42 2.30
CA PRO A 41 4.42 10.72 1.01
C PRO A 41 3.52 9.55 0.54
N PRO A 42 2.48 9.83 -0.26
CA PRO A 42 1.59 8.80 -0.79
C PRO A 42 2.32 7.93 -1.81
N PHE A 43 1.74 6.77 -2.09
CA PHE A 43 2.12 6.01 -3.27
C PHE A 43 1.52 6.65 -4.53
N VAL A 44 2.37 6.95 -5.51
CA VAL A 44 1.97 7.50 -6.81
C VAL A 44 2.29 6.47 -7.88
N LEU A 45 1.27 6.03 -8.62
CA LEU A 45 1.46 5.13 -9.75
C LEU A 45 1.97 5.92 -10.95
N THR A 46 3.14 5.56 -11.46
CA THR A 46 3.77 6.15 -12.65
C THR A 46 3.98 5.07 -13.71
N LEU A 47 4.32 5.47 -14.94
CA LEU A 47 4.69 4.50 -15.99
C LEU A 47 5.90 3.67 -15.57
N GLU A 48 6.89 4.29 -14.92
CA GLU A 48 8.14 3.66 -14.49
C GLU A 48 7.92 2.57 -13.43
N ASN A 49 6.99 2.79 -12.50
CA ASN A 49 6.74 1.85 -11.40
C ASN A 49 5.53 0.92 -11.64
N ALA A 50 4.81 1.08 -12.75
CA ALA A 50 3.61 0.31 -13.07
C ALA A 50 3.88 -1.19 -13.09
N GLU A 51 4.96 -1.62 -13.73
CA GLU A 51 5.32 -3.05 -13.79
C GLU A 51 5.55 -3.61 -12.38
N GLY A 52 6.37 -2.93 -11.57
CA GLY A 52 6.64 -3.29 -10.18
C GLY A 52 5.41 -3.25 -9.27
N TYR A 53 4.41 -2.43 -9.59
CA TYR A 53 3.13 -2.36 -8.87
C TYR A 53 2.17 -3.49 -9.26
N PHE A 54 2.06 -3.82 -10.55
CA PHE A 54 1.13 -4.86 -11.01
C PHE A 54 1.67 -6.29 -10.85
N ASN A 55 2.99 -6.47 -10.85
CA ASN A 55 3.62 -7.80 -10.76
C ASN A 55 3.35 -8.49 -9.40
N PRO A 56 3.51 -7.85 -8.22
CA PRO A 56 3.08 -8.42 -6.93
C PRO A 56 1.57 -8.63 -6.86
N SER A 57 0.79 -7.71 -7.45
CA SER A 57 -0.68 -7.77 -7.48
C SER A 57 -1.18 -9.03 -8.20
N SER A 58 -0.44 -9.52 -9.20
CA SER A 58 -0.75 -10.77 -9.92
C SER A 58 -0.62 -12.02 -9.02
N VAL A 59 0.41 -12.06 -8.17
CA VAL A 59 0.67 -13.16 -7.23
C VAL A 59 -0.34 -13.13 -6.07
N ILE A 60 -0.62 -11.94 -5.53
CA ILE A 60 -1.56 -11.77 -4.39
C ILE A 60 -2.98 -12.21 -4.76
N ARG A 61 -3.41 -12.00 -6.01
CA ARG A 61 -4.77 -12.30 -6.48
C ARG A 61 -5.15 -13.78 -6.31
N ASN A 62 -4.17 -14.68 -6.31
CA ASN A 62 -4.39 -16.12 -6.20
C ASN A 62 -4.16 -16.67 -4.78
N SER A 63 -3.61 -15.88 -3.85
CA SER A 63 -3.41 -16.30 -2.47
C SER A 63 -4.70 -16.18 -1.67
N ALA A 64 -5.22 -17.29 -1.17
CA ALA A 64 -6.34 -17.30 -0.22
C ALA A 64 -5.85 -16.85 1.15
N LYS A 65 -6.44 -15.81 1.76
CA LYS A 65 -5.93 -15.23 3.02
C LYS A 65 -6.13 -16.08 4.28
N HIS A 66 -6.86 -17.19 4.15
CA HIS A 66 -7.17 -18.12 5.25
C HIS A 66 -6.56 -19.53 5.06
N GLY A 67 -5.74 -19.74 4.02
CA GLY A 67 -5.10 -21.04 3.76
C GLY A 67 -3.74 -21.21 4.44
N VAL A 68 -3.32 -22.45 4.67
CA VAL A 68 -2.00 -22.77 5.26
C VAL A 68 -0.84 -22.21 4.40
N LYS A 69 -0.97 -22.21 3.07
CA LYS A 69 -0.01 -21.56 2.14
C LYS A 69 0.14 -20.06 2.39
N ALA A 70 -0.93 -19.40 2.83
CA ALA A 70 -0.96 -17.97 3.11
C ALA A 70 -0.01 -17.57 4.25
N LEU A 71 0.21 -18.47 5.21
CA LEU A 71 1.12 -18.24 6.34
C LEU A 71 2.57 -18.02 5.89
N TYR A 72 2.97 -18.56 4.74
CA TYR A 72 4.32 -18.41 4.18
C TYR A 72 4.39 -17.42 3.02
N GLU A 73 3.38 -17.38 2.16
CA GLU A 73 3.36 -16.50 0.98
C GLU A 73 3.08 -15.04 1.35
N LEU A 74 2.04 -14.78 2.16
CA LEU A 74 1.64 -13.41 2.48
C LEU A 74 2.72 -12.60 3.19
N PRO A 75 3.50 -13.15 4.14
CA PRO A 75 4.62 -12.41 4.74
C PRO A 75 5.70 -12.04 3.73
N LYS A 76 6.03 -12.94 2.79
CA LYS A 76 7.03 -12.67 1.73
C LYS A 76 6.54 -11.57 0.79
N ILE A 77 5.29 -11.66 0.35
CA ILE A 77 4.70 -10.65 -0.53
C ILE A 77 4.60 -9.30 0.17
N LYS A 78 4.12 -9.28 1.43
CA LYS A 78 4.11 -8.08 2.26
C LYS A 78 5.50 -7.45 2.37
N LYS A 79 6.55 -8.25 2.57
CA LYS A 79 7.93 -7.74 2.67
C LYS A 79 8.39 -7.11 1.35
N LYS A 80 8.16 -7.79 0.22
CA LYS A 80 8.50 -7.27 -1.12
C LYS A 80 7.75 -5.97 -1.43
N TYR A 81 6.44 -5.95 -1.19
CA TYR A 81 5.61 -4.78 -1.46
C TYR A 81 5.94 -3.61 -0.53
N ALA A 82 6.28 -3.87 0.73
CA ALA A 82 6.74 -2.82 1.65
C ALA A 82 8.05 -2.17 1.17
N ALA A 83 9.01 -2.98 0.69
CA ALA A 83 10.25 -2.47 0.12
C ALA A 83 9.99 -1.65 -1.15
N PHE A 84 9.12 -2.14 -2.03
CA PHE A 84 8.69 -1.41 -3.22
C PHE A 84 8.06 -0.06 -2.88
N LEU A 85 7.14 0.01 -1.90
CA LEU A 85 6.52 1.27 -1.48
C LEU A 85 7.55 2.28 -0.95
N GLU A 86 8.57 1.79 -0.23
CA GLU A 86 9.63 2.62 0.34
C GLU A 86 10.61 3.11 -0.72
N GLU A 87 10.97 2.26 -1.68
CA GLU A 87 11.86 2.58 -2.79
C GLU A 87 11.22 3.57 -3.78
N GLN A 88 9.92 3.43 -4.03
CA GLN A 88 9.17 4.27 -4.96
C GLN A 88 8.55 5.51 -4.29
N ALA A 89 8.86 5.74 -3.01
CA ALA A 89 8.37 6.90 -2.30
C ALA A 89 9.00 8.18 -2.88
N PRO A 90 8.20 9.20 -3.26
CA PRO A 90 8.73 10.51 -3.57
C PRO A 90 9.58 11.06 -2.42
N ASP A 91 10.53 11.96 -2.71
CA ASP A 91 11.23 12.66 -1.63
C ASP A 91 10.22 13.42 -0.76
N PRO A 92 10.17 13.19 0.58
CA PRO A 92 9.17 13.82 1.44
C PRO A 92 9.22 15.34 1.43
N LYS A 93 10.41 15.96 1.30
CA LYS A 93 10.54 17.43 1.29
C LYS A 93 10.13 18.02 -0.05
N ALA A 94 10.33 17.29 -1.14
CA ALA A 94 9.85 17.68 -2.45
C ALA A 94 8.32 17.52 -2.57
N PHE A 95 7.78 16.45 -1.96
CA PHE A 95 6.35 16.15 -2.04
C PHE A 95 5.52 17.05 -1.12
N PHE A 96 5.93 17.20 0.14
CA PHE A 96 5.27 18.10 1.06
C PHE A 96 5.83 19.50 0.87
N LEU A 97 4.96 20.45 0.50
CA LEU A 97 5.34 21.87 0.47
C LEU A 97 5.93 22.26 1.83
N SER A 98 7.13 22.83 1.81
CA SER A 98 7.91 23.21 2.99
C SER A 98 7.22 24.19 3.93
N ASP A 99 6.16 24.85 3.48
CA ASP A 99 5.60 26.06 4.13
C ASP A 99 4.12 25.97 4.52
N ALA A 100 3.49 24.79 4.41
CA ALA A 100 2.11 24.63 4.88
C ALA A 100 2.08 24.15 6.34
N PRO A 101 1.60 24.94 7.32
CA PRO A 101 1.40 24.45 8.67
C PRO A 101 0.43 23.27 8.64
N GLN A 102 0.89 22.12 9.13
CA GLN A 102 0.10 20.90 9.18
C GLN A 102 -1.03 21.08 10.21
N PRO A 103 -2.32 21.01 9.84
CA PRO A 103 -3.35 20.82 10.83
C PRO A 103 -3.15 19.44 11.45
N ILE A 104 -2.72 19.43 12.71
CA ILE A 104 -2.68 18.21 13.53
C ILE A 104 -4.13 17.73 13.61
N TYR A 105 -4.45 16.64 12.91
CA TYR A 105 -5.70 15.93 13.14
C TYR A 105 -5.69 15.40 14.57
N GLN A 106 -6.23 16.19 15.50
CA GLN A 106 -6.57 15.75 16.85
C GLN A 106 -7.86 14.94 16.74
N GLY A 107 -7.71 13.62 16.64
CA GLY A 107 -8.85 12.71 16.67
C GLY A 107 -9.52 12.76 18.03
N GLY A 108 -10.57 13.57 18.15
CA GLY A 108 -11.52 13.51 19.25
C GLY A 108 -12.83 12.93 18.75
N HIS A 109 -13.09 11.66 19.09
CA HIS A 109 -14.40 11.07 19.37
C HIS A 109 -14.17 9.73 20.09
#